data_AF-A0A1Y1XPD3-F1
#
_entry.id   AF-A0A1Y1XPD3-F1
#
_cell.length_a   1.000
_cell.length_b   1.000
_cell.length_c   1.000
_cell.angle_alpha   90.00
_cell.angle_beta   90.00
_cell.angle_gamma   90.00
#
_symmetry.space_group_name_H-M   'P 1'
#
loop_
_entity.id
_entity.type
_entity.pdbx_description
1 polymer ?
#
loop_
_entity_poly.entity_id
_entity_poly.type
_entity_poly.pdbx_seq_one_letter_code
_entity_poly.pdbx_strand_id
1 'polypeptide(L)'
;MFTVSFKTIINPVIHCILLFIQDFQFLYFICFDENVISLNKKIRFIINMMGLDLDFSIFRLVSFTLNFIFLACIAIMIIHIAFINPTKYTENTIIKISRIIIILYNTAVFPIFTHSIFKGLIPKNGKLASFTEIDFLGSQHRPLFFISAITLIFYLVFQIVIFPFVYVSPTAFNKKNSLCQKFSYFNIKYNSLFCILSLLFHVFNAYFQKGSEIIVLILSIFMIISVKDIFIIQPYYNVIINQFKGGMMTMTIGMAIVNLFAYLFGKGKFIFNILLIVVGIIFFVGGVLSCRIIYMKNTKEIYRRFKEKINIDNEIYNYQHNIQNSESGSSDSKSTSSVSDENQNEIKEDQSNSNSNNSEDNNEEEDNEMNEEDDVSNVELNDRLSERISSFNEIDNINNR
;
A
#
# COMPACT_ATOMS: atom_id res chain seq x y z
N MET A 1 1.47 -1.52 1.00
CA MET A 1 2.79 -2.01 0.55
C MET A 1 3.45 -2.81 1.70
N PHE A 2 4.28 -3.82 1.42
CA PHE A 2 4.60 -4.88 2.38
C PHE A 2 5.94 -4.71 3.09
N THR A 3 5.90 -4.54 4.42
CA THR A 3 7.06 -4.57 5.31
C THR A 3 6.81 -5.65 6.36
N VAL A 4 7.71 -6.63 6.49
CA VAL A 4 7.57 -7.74 7.45
C VAL A 4 8.00 -7.28 8.84
N SER A 5 9.08 -6.50 8.90
CA SER A 5 9.47 -5.74 10.08
C SER A 5 10.47 -4.63 9.76
N PHE A 6 10.77 -3.79 10.75
CA PHE A 6 11.87 -2.81 10.68
C PHE A 6 13.22 -3.44 10.28
N LYS A 7 13.47 -4.70 10.68
CA LYS A 7 14.71 -5.43 10.39
C LYS A 7 14.59 -6.39 9.20
N THR A 8 13.43 -6.53 8.58
CA THR A 8 13.18 -7.53 7.53
C THR A 8 12.42 -6.89 6.38
N ILE A 9 13.21 -6.35 5.44
CA ILE A 9 12.74 -5.76 4.20
C ILE A 9 12.58 -6.91 3.19
N ILE A 10 11.39 -7.04 2.60
CA ILE A 10 11.19 -7.95 1.47
C ILE A 10 12.03 -7.43 0.30
N ASN A 11 12.77 -8.32 -0.37
CA ASN A 11 13.54 -7.95 -1.54
C ASN A 11 12.67 -7.16 -2.54
N PRO A 12 13.11 -6.00 -3.05
CA PRO A 12 12.31 -5.16 -3.93
C PRO A 12 11.74 -5.88 -5.15
N VAL A 13 12.48 -6.85 -5.72
CA VAL A 13 12.02 -7.66 -6.85
C VAL A 13 10.83 -8.53 -6.48
N ILE A 14 10.92 -9.24 -5.34
CA ILE A 14 9.81 -10.05 -4.81
C ILE A 14 8.60 -9.16 -4.56
N HIS A 15 8.82 -7.94 -4.06
CA HIS A 15 7.75 -6.98 -3.83
C HIS A 15 7.05 -6.56 -5.13
N CYS A 16 7.81 -6.22 -6.17
CA CYS A 16 7.25 -5.92 -7.48
C CYS A 16 6.46 -7.10 -8.04
N ILE A 17 6.94 -8.33 -7.87
CA ILE A 17 6.21 -9.54 -8.29
C ILE A 17 4.88 -9.65 -7.54
N LEU A 18 4.86 -9.46 -6.22
CA LEU A 18 3.61 -9.53 -5.44
C LEU A 18 2.61 -8.45 -5.84
N LEU A 19 3.07 -7.22 -6.10
CA LEU A 19 2.21 -6.13 -6.56
C LEU A 19 1.72 -6.37 -7.99
N PHE A 20 2.58 -6.91 -8.85
CA PHE A 20 2.20 -7.32 -10.19
C PHE A 20 1.07 -8.34 -10.13
N ILE A 21 1.22 -9.42 -9.35
CA ILE A 21 0.17 -10.44 -9.19
C ILE A 21 -1.14 -9.81 -8.69
N GLN A 22 -1.05 -8.94 -7.68
CA GLN A 22 -2.21 -8.27 -7.08
C GLN A 22 -2.96 -7.36 -8.08
N ASP A 23 -2.25 -6.57 -8.88
CA ASP A 23 -2.87 -5.65 -9.85
C ASP A 23 -3.31 -6.36 -11.13
N PHE A 24 -2.55 -7.37 -11.57
CA PHE A 24 -2.85 -8.13 -12.78
C PHE A 24 -4.21 -8.82 -12.69
N GLN A 25 -4.66 -9.17 -11.49
CA GLN A 25 -5.97 -9.77 -11.26
C GLN A 25 -7.13 -8.83 -11.63
N PHE A 26 -6.96 -7.51 -11.67
CA PHE A 26 -7.99 -6.61 -12.19
C PHE A 26 -8.25 -6.77 -13.68
N LEU A 27 -7.31 -7.36 -14.43
CA LEU A 27 -7.53 -7.69 -15.84
C LEU A 27 -8.71 -8.64 -16.03
N TYR A 28 -9.03 -9.44 -15.03
CA TYR A 28 -10.24 -10.26 -15.04
C TYR A 28 -11.49 -9.41 -15.27
N PHE A 29 -11.72 -8.38 -14.43
CA PHE A 29 -12.88 -7.51 -14.58
C PHE A 29 -12.88 -6.68 -15.87
N ILE A 30 -11.71 -6.40 -16.44
CA ILE A 30 -11.61 -5.67 -17.72
C ILE A 30 -11.93 -6.60 -18.89
N CYS A 31 -11.51 -7.86 -18.84
CA CYS A 31 -11.52 -8.74 -20.00
C CYS A 31 -12.56 -9.86 -19.93
N PHE A 32 -13.36 -9.96 -18.88
CA PHE A 32 -14.27 -11.10 -18.70
C PHE A 32 -15.37 -11.20 -19.76
N ASP A 33 -15.77 -10.13 -20.44
CA ASP A 33 -16.83 -10.16 -21.46
C ASP A 33 -16.23 -10.49 -22.84
N GLU A 34 -16.41 -11.74 -23.29
CA GLU A 34 -15.93 -12.23 -24.60
C GLU A 34 -16.48 -11.42 -25.77
N ASN A 35 -17.68 -10.90 -25.60
CA ASN A 35 -18.35 -10.18 -26.66
C ASN A 35 -17.72 -8.81 -26.86
N VAL A 36 -17.10 -8.24 -25.82
CA VAL A 36 -16.47 -6.91 -25.90
C VAL A 36 -15.04 -7.02 -26.42
N ILE A 37 -14.22 -7.86 -25.78
CA ILE A 37 -12.80 -8.05 -26.13
C ILE A 37 -12.53 -9.52 -26.46
N SER A 38 -12.23 -9.80 -27.72
CA SER A 38 -12.01 -11.15 -28.25
C SER A 38 -10.55 -11.60 -28.11
N LEU A 39 -10.12 -11.91 -26.87
CA LEU A 39 -8.75 -12.35 -26.60
C LEU A 39 -8.43 -13.75 -27.16
N ASN A 40 -7.14 -14.02 -27.40
CA ASN A 40 -6.65 -15.35 -27.75
C ASN A 40 -7.04 -16.39 -26.68
N LYS A 41 -7.46 -17.60 -27.09
CA LYS A 41 -7.85 -18.69 -26.18
C LYS A 41 -6.87 -18.98 -25.05
N LYS A 42 -5.55 -18.90 -25.29
CA LYS A 42 -4.54 -19.12 -24.24
C LYS A 42 -4.56 -18.02 -23.18
N ILE A 43 -4.64 -16.76 -23.61
CA ILE A 43 -4.75 -15.60 -22.70
C ILE A 43 -6.08 -15.66 -21.95
N ARG A 44 -7.15 -16.05 -22.65
CA ARG A 44 -8.47 -16.24 -22.09
C ARG A 44 -8.48 -17.28 -20.97
N PHE A 45 -7.84 -18.42 -21.20
CA PHE A 45 -7.69 -19.46 -20.19
C PHE A 45 -6.99 -18.95 -18.93
N ILE A 46 -5.92 -18.16 -19.08
CA ILE A 46 -5.20 -17.55 -17.95
C ILE A 46 -6.13 -16.60 -17.17
N ILE A 47 -6.91 -15.77 -17.86
CA ILE A 47 -7.85 -14.83 -17.23
C ILE A 47 -8.97 -15.60 -16.52
N ASN A 48 -9.55 -16.62 -17.16
CA ASN A 48 -10.61 -17.46 -16.59
C ASN A 48 -10.12 -18.20 -15.33
N MET A 49 -8.86 -18.64 -15.30
CA MET A 49 -8.24 -19.21 -14.12
C MET A 49 -8.20 -18.23 -12.93
N MET A 50 -8.07 -16.93 -13.18
CA MET A 50 -8.08 -15.91 -12.11
C MET A 50 -9.45 -15.74 -11.47
N GLY A 51 -10.52 -15.88 -12.25
CA GLY A 51 -11.92 -15.86 -11.77
C GLY A 51 -12.43 -17.22 -11.29
N LEU A 52 -11.61 -18.28 -11.36
CA LEU A 52 -12.00 -19.67 -11.14
C LEU A 52 -13.19 -20.10 -12.03
N ASP A 53 -13.19 -19.65 -13.28
CA ASP A 53 -14.14 -20.07 -14.33
C ASP A 53 -13.78 -21.45 -14.89
N LEU A 54 -13.87 -22.43 -14.00
CA LEU A 54 -13.53 -23.84 -14.20
C LEU A 54 -14.74 -24.72 -13.88
N ASP A 55 -14.66 -26.01 -14.25
CA ASP A 55 -15.67 -27.00 -13.92
C ASP A 55 -15.97 -27.04 -12.41
N PHE A 56 -17.23 -27.34 -12.07
CA PHE A 56 -17.70 -27.32 -10.68
C PHE A 56 -16.88 -28.23 -9.75
N SER A 57 -16.41 -29.38 -10.23
CA SER A 57 -15.58 -30.31 -9.43
C SER A 57 -14.26 -29.68 -9.01
N ILE A 58 -13.58 -29.00 -9.94
CA ILE A 58 -12.31 -28.31 -9.71
C ILE A 58 -12.55 -27.08 -8.84
N PHE A 59 -13.56 -26.27 -9.17
CA PHE A 59 -13.97 -25.12 -8.37
C PHE A 59 -14.25 -25.51 -6.92
N ARG A 60 -15.04 -26.57 -6.71
CA ARG A 60 -15.38 -27.05 -5.36
C ARG A 60 -14.15 -27.47 -4.59
N LEU A 61 -13.24 -28.22 -5.21
CA LEU A 61 -12.00 -28.66 -4.56
C LEU A 61 -11.15 -27.44 -4.16
N VAL A 62 -10.86 -26.55 -5.11
CA VAL A 62 -10.02 -25.37 -4.88
C VAL A 62 -10.65 -24.46 -3.83
N SER A 63 -11.95 -24.17 -3.94
CA SER A 63 -12.66 -23.31 -3.00
C SER A 63 -12.67 -23.91 -1.59
N PHE A 64 -12.92 -25.22 -1.46
CA PHE A 64 -12.91 -25.88 -0.16
C PHE A 64 -11.52 -25.85 0.48
N THR A 65 -10.47 -26.15 -0.30
CA THR A 65 -9.07 -26.09 0.17
C THR A 65 -8.69 -24.69 0.61
N LEU A 66 -9.02 -23.66 -0.16
CA LEU A 66 -8.70 -22.27 0.20
C LEU A 66 -9.43 -21.83 1.49
N ASN A 67 -10.73 -22.13 1.62
CA ASN A 67 -11.49 -21.82 2.84
C ASN A 67 -10.89 -22.52 4.06
N PHE A 68 -10.54 -23.81 3.93
CA PHE A 68 -9.95 -24.58 5.02
C PHE A 68 -8.58 -24.04 5.44
N ILE A 69 -7.70 -23.76 4.47
CA ILE A 69 -6.37 -23.17 4.75
C ILE A 69 -6.54 -21.82 5.46
N PHE A 70 -7.44 -20.97 4.99
CA PHE A 70 -7.67 -19.66 5.60
C PHE A 70 -8.18 -19.78 7.03
N LEU A 71 -9.19 -20.62 7.28
CA LEU A 71 -9.71 -20.86 8.63
C LEU A 71 -8.66 -21.47 9.55
N ALA A 72 -7.82 -22.39 9.05
CA ALA A 72 -6.71 -22.95 9.81
C ALA A 72 -5.67 -21.87 10.18
N CYS A 73 -5.30 -20.99 9.23
CA CYS A 73 -4.42 -19.85 9.51
C CYS A 73 -5.01 -18.91 10.56
N ILE A 74 -6.32 -18.63 10.49
CA ILE A 74 -7.05 -17.84 11.49
C ILE A 74 -6.99 -18.51 12.86
N ALA A 75 -7.29 -19.80 12.95
CA ALA A 75 -7.28 -20.53 14.21
C ALA A 75 -5.88 -20.48 14.85
N ILE A 76 -4.83 -20.71 14.06
CA ILE A 76 -3.43 -20.62 14.51
C ILE A 76 -3.12 -19.21 15.03
N MET A 77 -3.56 -18.16 14.32
CA MET A 77 -3.36 -16.78 14.78
C MET A 77 -4.10 -16.47 16.08
N ILE A 78 -5.36 -16.91 16.23
CA ILE A 78 -6.16 -16.69 17.45
C ILE A 78 -5.51 -17.39 18.63
N ILE A 79 -5.14 -18.66 18.47
CA ILE A 79 -4.41 -19.43 19.48
C ILE A 79 -3.15 -18.66 19.88
N HIS A 80 -2.38 -18.19 18.91
CA HIS A 80 -1.14 -17.47 19.21
C HIS A 80 -1.39 -16.18 19.99
N ILE A 81 -2.37 -15.36 19.57
CA ILE A 81 -2.74 -14.12 20.29
C ILE A 81 -3.19 -14.44 21.72
N ALA A 82 -3.96 -15.52 21.92
CA ALA A 82 -4.42 -15.92 23.25
C ALA A 82 -3.29 -16.38 24.19
N PHE A 83 -2.18 -16.90 23.66
CA PHE A 83 -1.04 -17.40 24.44
C PHE A 83 0.16 -16.44 24.51
N ILE A 84 0.11 -15.26 23.86
CA ILE A 84 1.16 -14.24 24.00
C ILE A 84 1.02 -13.54 25.35
N ASN A 85 2.08 -13.59 26.16
CA ASN A 85 2.17 -12.85 27.41
C ASN A 85 2.38 -11.35 27.10
N PRO A 86 1.48 -10.44 27.50
CA PRO A 86 1.47 -9.04 27.04
C PRO A 86 2.72 -8.23 27.42
N THR A 87 3.54 -8.72 28.36
CA THR A 87 4.70 -8.03 28.92
C THR A 87 6.00 -8.17 28.11
N LYS A 88 6.04 -9.02 27.07
CA LYS A 88 7.20 -9.16 26.16
C LYS A 88 6.79 -9.06 24.69
N TYR A 89 6.39 -7.86 24.25
CA TYR A 89 6.29 -7.52 22.83
C TYR A 89 7.69 -7.32 22.22
N THR A 90 8.56 -8.33 22.30
CA THR A 90 9.73 -8.40 21.43
C THR A 90 9.30 -9.10 20.15
N GLU A 91 9.76 -8.58 19.00
CA GLU A 91 9.37 -9.10 17.69
C GLU A 91 9.86 -10.55 17.51
N ASN A 92 8.99 -11.50 17.85
CA ASN A 92 9.25 -12.93 17.75
C ASN A 92 9.23 -13.38 16.28
N THR A 93 10.07 -14.35 15.93
CA THR A 93 10.11 -15.03 14.63
C THR A 93 8.72 -15.44 14.14
N ILE A 94 7.84 -15.87 15.06
CA ILE A 94 6.46 -16.27 14.73
C ILE A 94 5.64 -15.09 14.20
N ILE A 95 5.73 -13.91 14.82
CA ILE A 95 5.03 -12.69 14.37
C ILE A 95 5.53 -12.29 12.97
N LYS A 96 6.83 -12.42 12.70
CA LYS A 96 7.40 -12.17 11.37
C LYS A 96 6.85 -13.14 10.32
N ILE A 97 6.81 -14.43 10.64
CA ILE A 97 6.24 -15.45 9.74
C ILE A 97 4.75 -15.17 9.47
N SER A 98 3.97 -14.88 10.52
CA SER A 98 2.56 -14.53 10.39
C SER A 98 2.35 -13.31 9.49
N ARG A 99 3.19 -12.27 9.60
CA ARG A 99 3.15 -11.11 8.71
C ARG A 99 3.44 -11.48 7.25
N ILE A 100 4.44 -12.32 6.98
CA ILE A 100 4.73 -12.81 5.62
C ILE A 100 3.51 -13.55 5.06
N ILE A 101 2.91 -14.45 5.84
CA ILE A 101 1.73 -15.21 5.42
C ILE A 101 0.57 -14.26 5.10
N ILE A 102 0.32 -13.25 5.94
CA ILE A 102 -0.76 -12.28 5.72
C ILE A 102 -0.47 -11.40 4.50
N ILE A 103 0.79 -11.02 4.27
CA ILE A 103 1.22 -10.30 3.06
C ILE A 103 0.94 -11.13 1.81
N LEU A 104 1.40 -12.39 1.78
CA LEU A 104 1.18 -13.31 0.66
C LEU A 104 -0.30 -13.56 0.42
N TYR A 105 -1.06 -13.73 1.51
CA TYR A 105 -2.50 -13.90 1.44
C TYR A 105 -3.16 -12.66 0.82
N ASN A 106 -2.95 -11.47 1.37
CA ASN A 106 -3.60 -10.23 0.92
C ASN A 106 -3.16 -9.75 -0.48
N THR A 107 -2.12 -10.35 -1.07
CA THR A 107 -1.64 -10.04 -2.42
C THR A 107 -2.09 -11.07 -3.44
N ALA A 108 -1.56 -12.28 -3.33
CA ALA A 108 -1.65 -13.27 -4.38
C ALA A 108 -2.93 -14.10 -4.24
N VAL A 109 -3.26 -14.50 -3.01
CA VAL A 109 -4.35 -15.44 -2.73
C VAL A 109 -5.69 -14.71 -2.61
N PHE A 110 -5.68 -13.52 -2.03
CA PHE A 110 -6.88 -12.81 -1.59
C PHE A 110 -7.88 -12.55 -2.73
N PRO A 111 -7.47 -12.05 -3.90
CA PRO A 111 -8.40 -11.83 -5.01
C PRO A 111 -9.06 -13.12 -5.53
N ILE A 112 -8.27 -14.18 -5.75
CA ILE A 112 -8.77 -15.50 -6.17
C ILE A 112 -9.74 -16.05 -5.12
N PHE A 113 -9.37 -15.93 -3.85
CA PHE A 113 -10.17 -16.37 -2.73
C PHE A 113 -11.52 -15.65 -2.66
N THR A 114 -11.51 -14.34 -2.88
CA THR A 114 -12.71 -13.51 -2.84
C THR A 114 -13.67 -13.84 -3.98
N HIS A 115 -13.14 -14.05 -5.18
CA HIS A 115 -13.93 -14.61 -6.29
C HIS A 115 -14.52 -15.97 -5.92
N SER A 116 -13.72 -16.86 -5.32
CA SER A 116 -14.16 -18.20 -4.90
C SER A 116 -15.35 -18.17 -3.94
N ILE A 117 -15.28 -17.30 -2.92
CA ILE A 117 -16.36 -17.12 -1.95
C ILE A 117 -17.63 -16.66 -2.64
N PHE A 118 -17.59 -15.53 -3.36
CA PHE A 118 -18.82 -14.96 -3.92
C PHE A 118 -19.43 -15.84 -5.01
N LYS A 119 -18.59 -16.54 -5.78
CA LYS A 119 -19.06 -17.52 -6.77
C LYS A 119 -19.84 -18.67 -6.14
N GLY A 120 -19.48 -19.08 -4.91
CA GLY A 120 -20.18 -20.10 -4.13
C GLY A 120 -21.37 -19.59 -3.31
N LEU A 121 -21.57 -18.28 -3.18
CA LEU A 121 -22.61 -17.72 -2.31
C LEU A 121 -23.83 -17.17 -3.04
N ILE A 122 -23.78 -17.04 -4.38
CA ILE A 122 -24.85 -16.38 -5.14
C ILE A 122 -25.76 -17.41 -5.81
N PRO A 123 -27.04 -17.53 -5.37
CA PRO A 123 -28.02 -18.35 -6.05
C PRO A 123 -28.63 -17.63 -7.25
N LYS A 124 -29.28 -18.39 -8.14
CA LYS A 124 -30.22 -17.91 -9.15
C LYS A 124 -31.25 -19.02 -9.41
N ASN A 125 -32.54 -18.72 -9.23
CA ASN A 125 -33.64 -19.66 -9.46
C ASN A 125 -33.48 -21.02 -8.73
N GLY A 126 -32.99 -21.01 -7.48
CA GLY A 126 -32.74 -22.24 -6.70
C GLY A 126 -31.47 -23.02 -7.08
N LYS A 127 -30.80 -22.63 -8.17
CA LYS A 127 -29.51 -23.16 -8.62
C LYS A 127 -28.37 -22.23 -8.22
N LEU A 128 -27.13 -22.73 -8.27
CA LEU A 128 -25.95 -21.89 -8.10
C LEU A 128 -25.76 -21.03 -9.37
N ALA A 129 -25.64 -19.71 -9.22
CA ALA A 129 -25.70 -18.80 -10.38
C ALA A 129 -24.59 -19.05 -11.41
N SER A 130 -23.40 -19.43 -10.93
CA SER A 130 -22.26 -19.76 -11.80
C SER A 130 -22.25 -21.20 -12.33
N PHE A 131 -23.09 -22.08 -11.77
CA PHE A 131 -23.16 -23.49 -12.10
C PHE A 131 -24.62 -23.92 -12.11
N THR A 132 -25.32 -23.61 -13.20
CA THR A 132 -26.78 -23.77 -13.33
C THR A 132 -27.26 -25.21 -13.19
N GLU A 133 -26.38 -26.19 -13.38
CA GLU A 133 -26.65 -27.61 -13.18
C GLU A 133 -26.82 -27.96 -11.68
N ILE A 134 -26.17 -27.21 -10.79
CA ILE A 134 -26.03 -27.53 -9.37
C ILE A 134 -27.11 -26.83 -8.54
N ASP A 135 -27.85 -27.61 -7.74
CA ASP A 135 -28.78 -27.07 -6.75
C ASP A 135 -28.03 -26.29 -5.67
N PHE A 136 -28.48 -25.07 -5.39
CA PHE A 136 -27.77 -24.17 -4.47
C PHE A 136 -27.66 -24.74 -3.05
N LEU A 137 -28.73 -25.35 -2.55
CA LEU A 137 -28.76 -26.03 -1.24
C LEU A 137 -28.70 -27.56 -1.35
N GLY A 138 -28.35 -28.07 -2.53
CA GLY A 138 -28.17 -29.51 -2.77
C GLY A 138 -26.99 -30.07 -1.97
N SER A 139 -26.99 -31.38 -1.73
CA SER A 139 -25.98 -32.08 -0.93
C SER A 139 -24.54 -31.86 -1.41
N GLN A 140 -24.34 -31.66 -2.71
CA GLN A 140 -23.03 -31.48 -3.32
C GLN A 140 -22.40 -30.10 -3.06
N HIS A 141 -23.22 -29.06 -2.86
CA HIS A 141 -22.77 -27.68 -2.67
C HIS A 141 -22.96 -27.18 -1.24
N ARG A 142 -23.94 -27.73 -0.50
CA ARG A 142 -24.28 -27.30 0.87
C ARG A 142 -23.06 -27.17 1.81
N PRO A 143 -22.10 -28.11 1.88
CA PRO A 143 -20.92 -27.95 2.73
C PRO A 143 -20.05 -26.75 2.33
N LEU A 144 -19.90 -26.52 1.03
CA LEU A 144 -19.11 -25.40 0.49
C LEU A 144 -19.79 -24.06 0.79
N PHE A 145 -21.11 -24.00 0.71
CA PHE A 145 -21.88 -22.81 1.07
C PHE A 145 -21.63 -22.41 2.53
N PHE A 146 -21.81 -23.34 3.47
CA PHE A 146 -21.65 -23.06 4.89
C PHE A 146 -20.22 -22.66 5.25
N ILE A 147 -19.22 -23.38 4.74
CA ILE A 147 -17.81 -23.03 5.02
C ILE A 147 -17.46 -21.67 4.42
N SER A 148 -17.93 -21.35 3.21
CA SER A 148 -17.68 -20.05 2.58
C SER A 148 -18.36 -18.90 3.33
N ALA A 149 -19.58 -19.10 3.83
CA ALA A 149 -20.29 -18.11 4.63
C ALA A 149 -19.59 -17.82 5.96
N ILE A 150 -19.21 -18.88 6.70
CA ILE A 150 -18.42 -18.75 7.93
C ILE A 150 -17.10 -18.03 7.64
N THR A 151 -16.44 -18.42 6.56
CA THR A 151 -15.15 -17.86 6.21
C THR A 151 -15.25 -16.39 5.82
N LEU A 152 -16.30 -15.98 5.12
CA LEU A 152 -16.56 -14.56 4.81
C LEU A 152 -16.71 -13.73 6.09
N ILE A 153 -17.42 -14.23 7.10
CA ILE A 153 -17.56 -13.54 8.40
C ILE A 153 -16.20 -13.36 9.06
N PHE A 154 -15.44 -14.45 9.20
CA PHE A 154 -14.10 -14.38 9.78
C PHE A 154 -13.17 -13.47 8.98
N TYR A 155 -13.26 -13.50 7.65
CA TYR A 155 -12.52 -12.61 6.79
C TYR A 155 -12.83 -11.14 7.07
N LEU A 156 -14.12 -10.76 7.13
CA LEU A 156 -14.51 -9.37 7.43
C LEU A 156 -14.01 -8.93 8.81
N VAL A 157 -14.11 -9.80 9.81
CA VAL A 157 -13.58 -9.53 11.15
C VAL A 157 -12.06 -9.32 11.11
N PHE A 158 -11.32 -10.22 10.47
CA PHE A 158 -9.85 -10.10 10.39
C PHE A 158 -9.39 -8.88 9.60
N GLN A 159 -10.06 -8.57 8.49
CA GLN A 159 -9.74 -7.41 7.64
C GLN A 159 -9.91 -6.08 8.40
N ILE A 160 -10.93 -5.97 9.25
CA ILE A 160 -11.26 -4.75 10.01
C ILE A 160 -10.49 -4.68 11.33
N VAL A 161 -10.36 -5.81 12.04
CA VAL A 161 -9.89 -5.83 13.43
C VAL A 161 -8.42 -6.21 13.55
N ILE A 162 -7.88 -7.07 12.69
CA ILE A 162 -6.55 -7.67 12.90
C ILE A 162 -5.54 -7.13 11.90
N PHE A 163 -5.88 -7.11 10.62
CA PHE A 163 -4.96 -6.69 9.56
C PHE A 163 -4.45 -5.25 9.66
N PRO A 164 -5.21 -4.25 10.14
CA PRO A 164 -4.65 -2.92 10.37
C PRO A 164 -3.43 -2.96 11.31
N PHE A 165 -3.43 -3.85 12.32
CA PHE A 165 -2.35 -3.98 13.29
C PHE A 165 -1.17 -4.80 12.77
N VAL A 166 -1.40 -5.69 11.80
CA VAL A 166 -0.36 -6.51 11.17
C VAL A 166 0.51 -5.66 10.23
N TYR A 167 -0.10 -4.68 9.56
CA TYR A 167 0.60 -3.78 8.62
C TYR A 167 1.26 -2.58 9.28
N VAL A 168 0.93 -2.27 10.54
CA VAL A 168 1.61 -1.23 11.31
C VAL A 168 2.91 -1.82 11.88
N SER A 169 4.06 -1.22 11.51
CA SER A 169 5.37 -1.59 12.07
C SER A 169 5.32 -1.54 13.60
N PRO A 170 5.89 -2.53 14.33
CA PRO A 170 5.84 -2.54 15.79
C PRO A 170 6.68 -1.43 16.43
N THR A 171 7.61 -0.82 15.68
CA THR A 171 8.31 0.42 16.10
C THR A 171 7.44 1.68 16.01
N ALA A 172 6.24 1.60 15.44
CA ALA A 172 5.30 2.71 15.25
C ALA A 172 4.11 2.65 16.22
N PHE A 173 4.29 2.11 17.43
CA PHE A 173 3.36 2.36 18.53
C PHE A 173 3.47 3.78 19.10
N ASN A 174 4.23 4.67 18.45
CA ASN A 174 3.96 6.09 18.60
C ASN A 174 2.68 6.41 17.81
N LYS A 175 1.53 6.43 18.51
CA LYS A 175 0.20 6.80 17.95
C LYS A 175 0.22 8.15 17.20
N LYS A 176 1.29 8.94 17.34
CA LYS A 176 1.53 10.24 16.71
C LYS A 176 2.09 10.17 15.27
N ASN A 177 2.59 9.01 14.80
CA ASN A 177 3.11 8.89 13.43
C ASN A 177 1.98 8.74 12.38
N SER A 178 1.47 9.88 11.94
CA SER A 178 0.40 10.00 10.93
C SER A 178 0.70 9.35 9.57
N LEU A 179 1.96 9.00 9.29
CA LEU A 179 2.43 8.55 7.98
C LEU A 179 2.36 7.02 7.82
N CYS A 180 2.74 6.26 8.85
CA CYS A 180 2.58 4.79 8.85
C CYS A 180 1.10 4.37 8.82
N GLN A 181 0.21 5.14 9.47
CA GLN A 181 -1.22 4.88 9.46
C GLN A 181 -1.81 4.98 8.04
N LYS A 182 -1.47 6.03 7.28
CA LYS A 182 -2.05 6.30 5.95
C LYS A 182 -1.86 5.17 4.94
N PHE A 183 -0.75 4.43 4.98
CA PHE A 183 -0.46 3.34 4.05
C PHE A 183 -1.15 2.02 4.38
N SER A 184 -1.22 1.64 5.66
CA SER A 184 -1.98 0.45 6.07
C SER A 184 -3.44 0.57 5.65
N TYR A 185 -4.00 1.78 5.75
CA TYR A 185 -5.34 2.08 5.24
C TYR A 185 -5.47 1.98 3.71
N PHE A 186 -4.41 2.23 2.93
CA PHE A 186 -4.48 2.08 1.46
C PHE A 186 -4.71 0.62 1.03
N ASN A 187 -3.95 -0.33 1.59
CA ASN A 187 -4.12 -1.75 1.27
C ASN A 187 -5.50 -2.27 1.74
N ILE A 188 -5.99 -1.78 2.89
CA ILE A 188 -7.33 -2.12 3.36
C ILE A 188 -8.40 -1.60 2.38
N LYS A 189 -8.31 -0.33 1.97
CA LYS A 189 -9.22 0.25 0.96
C LYS A 189 -9.20 -0.56 -0.34
N TYR A 190 -8.02 -0.94 -0.80
CA TYR A 190 -7.84 -1.75 -2.00
C TYR A 190 -8.54 -3.11 -1.88
N ASN A 191 -8.27 -3.87 -0.80
CA ASN A 191 -8.85 -5.20 -0.62
C ASN A 191 -10.36 -5.14 -0.40
N SER A 192 -10.84 -4.18 0.38
CA SER A 192 -12.27 -3.94 0.58
C SER A 192 -12.98 -3.64 -0.74
N LEU A 193 -12.37 -2.83 -1.62
CA LEU A 193 -12.96 -2.58 -2.91
C LEU A 193 -12.89 -3.78 -3.84
N PHE A 194 -11.77 -4.51 -3.89
CA PHE A 194 -11.71 -5.75 -4.68
C PHE A 194 -12.84 -6.71 -4.26
N CYS A 195 -13.11 -6.80 -2.96
CA CYS A 195 -14.24 -7.56 -2.41
C CYS A 195 -15.60 -7.05 -2.91
N ILE A 196 -15.85 -5.74 -2.83
CA ILE A 196 -17.08 -5.12 -3.34
C ILE A 196 -17.23 -5.35 -4.86
N LEU A 197 -16.17 -5.16 -5.65
CA LEU A 197 -16.19 -5.40 -7.10
C LEU A 197 -16.47 -6.86 -7.43
N SER A 198 -15.88 -7.80 -6.70
CA SER A 198 -16.12 -9.24 -6.88
C SER A 198 -17.57 -9.62 -6.57
N LEU A 199 -18.14 -9.08 -5.49
CA LEU A 199 -19.54 -9.27 -5.15
C LEU A 199 -20.45 -8.69 -6.24
N LEU A 200 -20.25 -7.43 -6.60
CA LEU A 200 -21.03 -6.76 -7.63
C LEU A 200 -20.93 -7.51 -8.96
N PHE A 201 -19.73 -7.96 -9.34
CA PHE A 201 -19.49 -8.73 -10.54
C PHE A 201 -20.38 -9.97 -10.61
N HIS A 202 -20.35 -10.80 -9.58
CA HIS A 202 -21.12 -12.04 -9.59
C HIS A 202 -22.63 -11.79 -9.44
N VAL A 203 -23.05 -10.76 -8.70
CA VAL A 203 -24.47 -10.35 -8.63
C VAL A 203 -24.96 -9.85 -9.99
N PHE A 204 -24.22 -8.96 -10.64
CA PHE A 204 -24.58 -8.46 -11.97
C PHE A 204 -24.59 -9.59 -12.99
N ASN A 205 -23.58 -10.46 -13.04
CA ASN A 205 -23.61 -11.60 -13.97
C ASN A 205 -24.77 -12.56 -13.71
N ALA A 206 -25.15 -12.77 -12.45
CA ALA A 206 -26.29 -13.61 -12.11
C ALA A 206 -27.62 -12.98 -12.53
N TYR A 207 -27.85 -11.70 -12.23
CA TYR A 207 -29.19 -11.09 -12.32
C TYR A 207 -29.37 -10.10 -13.48
N PHE A 208 -28.28 -9.55 -14.03
CA PHE A 208 -28.28 -8.47 -15.02
C PHE A 208 -27.28 -8.77 -16.16
N GLN A 209 -27.77 -9.28 -17.29
CA GLN A 209 -26.93 -9.64 -18.45
C GLN A 209 -26.10 -8.49 -19.05
N LYS A 210 -26.41 -7.21 -18.76
CA LYS A 210 -25.67 -6.04 -19.25
C LYS A 210 -24.82 -5.33 -18.19
N GLY A 211 -24.66 -5.90 -17.00
CA GLY A 211 -23.94 -5.23 -15.91
C GLY A 211 -22.43 -5.08 -16.10
N SER A 212 -21.84 -5.69 -17.16
CA SER A 212 -20.41 -5.63 -17.44
C SER A 212 -19.87 -4.22 -17.63
N GLU A 213 -20.61 -3.37 -18.33
CA GLU A 213 -20.26 -1.97 -18.57
C GLU A 213 -20.14 -1.17 -17.26
N ILE A 214 -21.06 -1.42 -16.31
CA ILE A 214 -21.12 -0.73 -15.03
C ILE A 214 -19.93 -1.13 -14.16
N ILE A 215 -19.55 -2.41 -14.17
CA ILE A 215 -18.40 -2.91 -13.40
C ILE A 215 -17.10 -2.28 -13.91
N VAL A 216 -16.90 -2.23 -15.22
CA VAL A 216 -15.70 -1.61 -15.82
C VAL A 216 -15.66 -0.11 -15.53
N LEU A 217 -16.81 0.57 -15.53
CA LEU A 217 -16.90 1.98 -15.17
C LEU A 217 -16.53 2.23 -13.70
N ILE A 218 -17.10 1.45 -12.77
CA ILE A 218 -16.80 1.55 -11.33
C ILE A 218 -15.30 1.28 -11.08
N LEU A 219 -14.76 0.24 -11.72
CA LEU A 219 -13.32 -0.07 -11.65
C LEU A 219 -12.49 1.11 -12.14
N SER A 220 -12.83 1.72 -13.28
CA SER A 220 -12.09 2.85 -13.84
C SER A 220 -12.05 4.05 -12.88
N ILE A 221 -13.20 4.42 -12.32
CA ILE A 221 -13.32 5.51 -11.34
C ILE A 221 -12.46 5.22 -10.11
N PHE A 222 -12.54 4.00 -9.58
CA PHE A 222 -11.73 3.61 -8.44
C PHE A 222 -10.23 3.66 -8.72
N MET A 223 -9.79 3.16 -9.87
CA MET A 223 -8.37 3.15 -10.22
C MET A 223 -7.84 4.58 -10.35
N ILE A 224 -8.63 5.52 -10.87
CA ILE A 224 -8.27 6.95 -10.89
C ILE A 224 -8.05 7.50 -9.47
N ILE A 225 -8.99 7.22 -8.54
CA ILE A 225 -8.87 7.63 -7.14
C ILE A 225 -7.64 7.00 -6.50
N SER A 226 -7.38 5.72 -6.76
CA SER A 226 -6.24 4.98 -6.21
C SER A 226 -4.91 5.48 -6.71
N VAL A 227 -4.79 5.82 -8.01
CA VAL A 227 -3.58 6.44 -8.57
C VAL A 227 -3.30 7.77 -7.90
N LYS A 228 -4.33 8.61 -7.70
CA LYS A 228 -4.19 9.88 -6.97
C LYS A 228 -3.67 9.65 -5.55
N ASP A 229 -4.26 8.70 -4.82
CA ASP A 229 -3.84 8.37 -3.46
C ASP A 229 -2.39 7.89 -3.46
N ILE A 230 -2.00 6.97 -4.35
CA ILE A 230 -0.60 6.53 -4.46
C ILE A 230 0.31 7.72 -4.70
N PHE A 231 -0.04 8.61 -5.64
CA PHE A 231 0.77 9.77 -6.05
C PHE A 231 1.04 10.75 -4.90
N ILE A 232 0.11 10.85 -3.95
CA ILE A 232 0.27 11.67 -2.74
C ILE A 232 1.21 11.00 -1.73
N ILE A 233 1.13 9.68 -1.58
CA ILE A 233 1.89 8.96 -0.56
C ILE A 233 3.31 8.56 -1.03
N GLN A 234 3.68 8.84 -2.29
CA GLN A 234 4.96 8.40 -2.91
C GLN A 234 6.28 8.76 -2.24
N PRO A 235 6.51 9.96 -1.66
CA PRO A 235 7.85 10.36 -1.26
C PRO A 235 8.41 9.56 -0.07
N TYR A 236 7.57 8.77 0.58
CA TYR A 236 7.88 8.10 1.84
C TYR A 236 8.28 6.63 1.69
N TYR A 237 8.53 6.16 0.46
CA TYR A 237 8.92 4.76 0.26
C TYR A 237 9.80 4.50 -0.97
N ASN A 238 10.12 3.22 -1.22
CA ASN A 238 11.00 2.79 -2.29
C ASN A 238 10.48 3.27 -3.65
N VAL A 239 11.29 4.12 -4.27
CA VAL A 239 10.98 4.83 -5.50
C VAL A 239 10.63 3.87 -6.63
N ILE A 240 11.40 2.79 -6.77
CA ILE A 240 11.24 1.81 -7.86
C ILE A 240 9.87 1.13 -7.74
N ILE A 241 9.49 0.72 -6.53
CA ILE A 241 8.26 -0.03 -6.35
C ILE A 241 7.03 0.88 -6.48
N ASN A 242 7.11 2.14 -6.01
CA ASN A 242 6.06 3.13 -6.22
C ASN A 242 5.87 3.45 -7.71
N GLN A 243 6.96 3.58 -8.46
CA GLN A 243 6.93 3.77 -9.91
C GLN A 243 6.28 2.58 -10.61
N PHE A 244 6.69 1.36 -10.27
CA PHE A 244 6.12 0.14 -10.83
C PHE A 244 4.61 0.02 -10.52
N LYS A 245 4.21 0.26 -9.26
CA LYS A 245 2.80 0.24 -8.85
C LYS A 245 1.99 1.31 -9.56
N GLY A 246 2.52 2.53 -9.67
CA GLY A 246 1.91 3.62 -10.41
C GLY A 246 1.65 3.26 -11.87
N GLY A 247 2.65 2.65 -12.53
CA GLY A 247 2.52 2.12 -13.89
C GLY A 247 1.47 1.03 -14.03
N MET A 248 1.43 0.06 -13.11
CA MET A 248 0.43 -1.02 -13.14
C MET A 248 -1.00 -0.48 -13.00
N MET A 249 -1.21 0.47 -12.08
CA MET A 249 -2.54 1.06 -11.89
C MET A 249 -3.00 1.90 -13.09
N THR A 250 -2.10 2.69 -13.69
CA THR A 250 -2.44 3.44 -14.90
C THR A 250 -2.64 2.53 -16.11
N MET A 251 -1.90 1.42 -16.23
CA MET A 251 -2.14 0.40 -17.25
C MET A 251 -3.58 -0.12 -17.18
N THR A 252 -4.05 -0.47 -15.98
CA THR A 252 -5.43 -0.91 -15.74
C THR A 252 -6.45 0.15 -16.16
N ILE A 253 -6.19 1.43 -15.89
CA ILE A 253 -7.04 2.55 -16.37
C ILE A 253 -7.07 2.59 -17.90
N GLY A 254 -5.90 2.55 -18.56
CA GLY A 254 -5.81 2.57 -20.02
C GLY A 254 -6.55 1.41 -20.67
N MET A 255 -6.41 0.21 -20.11
CA MET A 255 -7.11 -0.99 -20.59
C MET A 255 -8.63 -0.91 -20.36
N ALA A 256 -9.06 -0.37 -19.22
CA ALA A 256 -10.49 -0.17 -18.94
C ALA A 256 -11.11 0.87 -19.89
N ILE A 257 -10.38 1.94 -20.23
CA ILE A 257 -10.80 2.92 -21.23
C ILE A 257 -11.01 2.23 -22.58
N VAL A 258 -10.05 1.43 -23.06
CA VAL A 258 -10.20 0.69 -24.32
C VAL A 258 -11.41 -0.23 -24.29
N ASN A 259 -11.66 -0.93 -23.16
CA ASN A 259 -12.85 -1.76 -23.02
C ASN A 259 -14.15 -0.93 -23.17
N LEU A 260 -14.24 0.22 -22.49
CA LEU A 260 -15.41 1.11 -22.61
C LEU A 260 -15.59 1.62 -24.05
N PHE A 261 -14.50 1.95 -24.75
CA PHE A 261 -14.56 2.32 -26.17
C PHE A 261 -15.02 1.13 -27.05
N ALA A 262 -14.53 -0.08 -26.80
CA ALA A 262 -14.96 -1.27 -27.51
C ALA A 262 -16.47 -1.52 -27.33
N TYR A 263 -16.97 -1.26 -26.12
CA TYR A 263 -18.39 -1.36 -25.81
C TYR A 263 -19.24 -0.36 -26.62
N LEU A 264 -18.78 0.88 -26.78
CA LEU A 264 -19.49 1.96 -27.50
C LEU A 264 -19.42 1.84 -29.02
N PHE A 265 -18.26 1.47 -29.58
CA PHE A 265 -17.97 1.62 -31.03
C PHE A 265 -17.90 0.30 -31.82
N GLY A 266 -17.95 -0.85 -31.14
CA GLY A 266 -18.10 -2.14 -31.81
C GLY A 266 -17.54 -3.32 -31.03
N LYS A 267 -18.44 -4.00 -30.33
CA LYS A 267 -18.18 -5.26 -29.63
C LYS A 267 -17.49 -6.29 -30.53
N GLY A 268 -16.43 -6.92 -30.03
CA GLY A 268 -15.82 -8.10 -30.63
C GLY A 268 -14.86 -7.84 -31.81
N LYS A 269 -14.65 -6.58 -32.20
CA LYS A 269 -13.72 -6.24 -33.29
C LYS A 269 -12.27 -6.48 -32.87
N PHE A 270 -11.51 -7.18 -33.71
CA PHE A 270 -10.10 -7.51 -33.46
C PHE A 270 -9.20 -6.30 -33.19
N ILE A 271 -9.53 -5.14 -33.77
CA ILE A 271 -8.81 -3.87 -33.55
C ILE A 271 -8.72 -3.50 -32.06
N PHE A 272 -9.76 -3.79 -31.27
CA PHE A 272 -9.78 -3.45 -29.84
C PHE A 272 -8.85 -4.32 -29.02
N ASN A 273 -8.54 -5.55 -29.46
CA ASN A 273 -7.57 -6.41 -28.78
C ASN A 273 -6.15 -5.87 -28.93
N ILE A 274 -5.78 -5.43 -30.14
CA ILE A 274 -4.48 -4.80 -30.40
C ILE A 274 -4.40 -3.50 -29.60
N LEU A 275 -5.46 -2.68 -29.68
CA LEU A 275 -5.51 -1.40 -28.97
C LEU A 275 -5.39 -1.58 -27.45
N LEU A 276 -6.01 -2.61 -26.88
CA LEU A 276 -5.95 -2.91 -25.45
C LEU A 276 -4.50 -3.10 -24.98
N ILE A 277 -3.71 -3.87 -25.74
CA ILE A 277 -2.30 -4.15 -25.42
C ILE A 277 -1.46 -2.88 -25.60
N VAL A 278 -1.61 -2.20 -26.74
CA VAL A 278 -0.82 -1.01 -27.07
C VAL A 278 -1.09 0.13 -26.08
N VAL A 279 -2.36 0.43 -25.81
CA VAL A 279 -2.75 1.47 -24.85
C VAL A 279 -2.34 1.08 -23.43
N GLY A 280 -2.46 -0.20 -23.05
CA GLY A 280 -1.97 -0.70 -21.76
C GLY A 280 -0.48 -0.40 -21.56
N ILE A 281 0.38 -0.72 -22.54
CA ILE A 281 1.82 -0.45 -22.47
C ILE A 281 2.10 1.05 -22.40
N ILE A 282 1.44 1.87 -23.22
CA ILE A 282 1.61 3.32 -23.22
C ILE A 282 1.25 3.91 -21.85
N PHE A 283 0.12 3.49 -21.28
CA PHE A 283 -0.32 3.95 -19.96
C PHE A 283 0.55 3.43 -18.82
N PHE A 284 1.13 2.23 -18.95
CA PHE A 284 2.12 1.73 -18.00
C PHE A 284 3.35 2.65 -17.95
N VAL A 285 3.95 2.91 -19.10
CA VAL A 285 5.14 3.79 -19.21
C VAL A 285 4.79 5.22 -18.76
N GLY A 286 3.64 5.74 -19.20
CA GLY A 286 3.15 7.06 -18.79
C GLY A 286 2.95 7.17 -17.28
N GLY A 287 2.44 6.13 -16.62
CA GLY A 287 2.29 6.09 -15.16
C GLY A 287 3.61 6.04 -14.40
N VAL A 288 4.57 5.25 -14.88
CA VAL A 288 5.94 5.21 -14.33
C VAL A 288 6.59 6.60 -14.39
N LEU A 289 6.53 7.25 -15.55
CA LEU A 289 7.10 8.58 -15.76
C LEU A 289 6.38 9.65 -14.92
N SER A 290 5.04 9.62 -14.88
CA SER A 290 4.24 10.56 -14.09
C SER A 290 4.56 10.43 -12.60
N CYS A 291 4.65 9.20 -12.10
CA CYS A 291 5.09 8.91 -10.74
C CYS A 291 6.48 9.49 -10.47
N ARG A 292 7.45 9.29 -11.37
CA ARG A 292 8.80 9.83 -11.20
C ARG A 292 8.81 11.36 -11.13
N ILE A 293 8.07 12.03 -12.00
CA ILE A 293 8.00 13.51 -12.03
C ILE A 293 7.37 14.05 -10.74
N ILE A 294 6.25 13.46 -10.31
CA ILE A 294 5.55 13.87 -9.08
C ILE A 294 6.41 13.60 -7.85
N TYR A 295 7.08 12.45 -7.79
CA TYR A 295 8.04 12.14 -6.75
C TYR A 295 9.12 13.22 -6.65
N MET A 296 9.79 13.57 -7.76
CA MET A 296 10.83 14.61 -7.77
C MET A 296 10.30 15.98 -7.31
N LYS A 297 9.07 16.34 -7.72
CA LYS A 297 8.43 17.59 -7.30
C LYS A 297 8.16 17.60 -5.79
N ASN A 298 7.58 16.53 -5.27
CA ASN A 298 7.24 16.40 -3.85
C ASN A 298 8.49 16.38 -2.97
N THR A 299 9.54 15.65 -3.36
CA THR A 299 10.80 15.61 -2.61
C THR A 299 11.48 16.99 -2.58
N LYS A 300 11.50 17.73 -3.70
CA LYS A 300 12.01 19.10 -3.74
C LYS A 300 11.23 20.04 -2.83
N GLU A 301 9.90 19.90 -2.81
CA GLU A 301 9.05 20.72 -1.95
C GLU A 301 9.24 20.41 -0.47
N ILE A 302 9.37 19.13 -0.10
CA ILE A 302 9.69 18.71 1.27
C ILE A 302 11.05 19.26 1.69
N TYR A 303 12.07 19.10 0.84
CA TYR A 303 13.41 19.62 1.11
C TYR A 303 13.44 21.14 1.26
N ARG A 304 12.69 21.87 0.42
CA ARG A 304 12.53 23.32 0.54
C ARG A 304 11.94 23.71 1.90
N ARG A 305 10.83 23.09 2.30
CA ARG A 305 10.17 23.35 3.59
C ARG A 305 11.08 23.01 4.78
N PHE A 306 11.89 21.97 4.64
CA PHE A 306 12.89 21.59 5.64
C PHE A 306 13.98 22.66 5.79
N LYS A 307 14.55 23.12 4.67
CA LYS A 307 15.56 24.18 4.66
C LYS A 307 15.01 25.50 5.22
N GLU A 308 13.78 25.87 4.85
CA GLU A 308 13.06 27.02 5.41
C GLU A 308 12.91 26.89 6.94
N LYS A 309 12.55 25.71 7.44
CA LYS A 309 12.41 25.47 8.88
C LYS A 309 13.76 25.58 9.61
N ILE A 310 14.83 24.96 9.11
CA ILE A 310 16.17 25.06 9.71
C ILE A 310 16.60 26.52 9.84
N ASN A 311 16.38 27.33 8.81
CA ASN A 311 16.73 28.74 8.85
C ASN A 311 15.95 29.48 9.95
N ILE A 312 14.65 29.23 10.07
CA ILE A 312 13.80 29.81 11.14
C ILE A 312 14.28 29.35 12.52
N ASP A 313 14.55 28.06 12.70
CA ASP A 313 15.01 27.51 13.98
C ASP A 313 16.40 28.09 14.37
N ASN A 314 17.30 28.29 13.39
CA ASN A 314 18.59 28.96 13.60
C ASN A 314 18.44 30.45 13.94
N GLU A 315 17.51 31.16 13.30
CA GLU A 315 17.21 32.56 13.62
C GLU A 315 16.67 32.71 15.05
N ILE A 316 15.76 31.82 15.46
CA ILE A 316 15.22 31.77 16.82
C ILE A 316 16.33 31.47 17.83
N TYR A 317 17.18 30.48 17.56
CA TYR A 317 18.31 30.13 18.42
C TYR A 317 19.30 31.30 18.58
N ASN A 318 19.70 31.94 17.48
CA ASN A 318 20.61 33.08 17.51
C ASN A 318 20.00 34.27 18.28
N TYR A 319 18.70 34.50 18.14
CA TYR A 319 17.97 35.50 18.91
C TYR A 319 17.94 35.16 20.42
N GLN A 320 17.65 33.91 20.78
CA GLN A 320 17.59 33.47 22.17
C GLN A 320 18.95 33.44 22.87
N HIS A 321 20.04 33.31 22.13
CA HIS A 321 21.41 33.25 22.68
C HIS A 321 22.20 34.54 22.45
N ASN A 322 21.55 35.63 22.01
CA ASN A 322 22.18 36.91 21.73
C ASN A 322 23.43 36.78 20.86
N ILE A 323 23.43 35.83 19.92
CA ILE A 323 24.49 35.71 18.92
C ILE A 323 24.18 36.77 17.86
N GLN A 324 24.52 38.02 18.17
CA GLN A 324 24.57 39.07 17.15
C GLN A 324 25.67 38.71 16.17
N ASN A 325 25.30 38.45 14.92
CA ASN A 325 26.23 38.52 13.81
C ASN A 325 26.80 39.94 13.80
N SER A 326 27.99 40.10 14.36
CA SER A 326 28.77 41.32 14.27
C SER A 326 29.27 41.48 12.85
N GLU A 327 28.44 42.10 12.00
CA GLU A 327 28.93 42.89 10.89
C GLU A 327 29.75 44.06 11.46
N SER A 328 31.07 43.89 11.53
CA SER A 328 32.00 45.01 11.60
C SER A 328 32.62 45.21 10.22
N GLY A 329 32.02 46.12 9.45
CA GLY A 329 32.60 46.60 8.22
C GLY A 329 33.90 47.38 8.45
N SER A 330 34.91 47.11 7.64
CA SER A 330 35.84 48.14 7.18
C SER A 330 36.39 47.79 5.79
N SER A 331 36.37 48.80 4.94
CA SER A 331 36.73 48.89 3.53
C SER A 331 38.18 48.50 3.22
N ASP A 332 38.43 47.74 2.13
CA ASP A 332 38.92 48.30 0.85
C ASP A 332 39.39 47.24 -0.17
N SER A 333 39.23 47.60 -1.44
CA SER A 333 39.92 47.12 -2.65
C SER A 333 39.33 45.97 -3.50
N LYS A 334 38.74 46.39 -4.63
CA LYS A 334 38.72 45.82 -5.99
C LYS A 334 39.31 44.40 -6.18
N SER A 335 38.51 43.49 -6.74
CA SER A 335 38.45 43.26 -8.20
C SER A 335 37.45 42.16 -8.59
N THR A 336 36.72 42.44 -9.67
CA THR A 336 35.89 41.56 -10.50
C THR A 336 36.54 40.23 -10.90
N SER A 337 35.80 39.12 -10.82
CA SER A 337 35.43 38.30 -12.00
C SER A 337 34.65 37.03 -11.60
N SER A 338 33.54 36.84 -12.32
CA SER A 338 32.79 35.61 -12.60
C SER A 338 33.55 34.28 -12.57
N VAL A 339 32.84 33.17 -12.24
CA VAL A 339 32.65 31.94 -13.08
C VAL A 339 32.45 30.67 -12.21
N SER A 340 31.26 30.08 -12.38
CA SER A 340 30.84 28.66 -12.42
C SER A 340 31.12 27.62 -11.31
N ASP A 341 30.10 26.76 -11.18
CA ASP A 341 30.10 25.40 -10.64
C ASP A 341 31.33 24.56 -11.05
N GLU A 342 31.92 23.83 -10.11
CA GLU A 342 31.99 22.36 -10.05
C GLU A 342 33.14 21.87 -9.15
N ASN A 343 32.80 20.83 -8.37
CA ASN A 343 33.64 19.71 -7.95
C ASN A 343 34.55 19.77 -6.71
N GLN A 344 34.29 18.72 -5.89
CA GLN A 344 35.21 17.87 -5.12
C GLN A 344 35.47 18.19 -3.64
N ASN A 345 34.91 17.30 -2.81
CA ASN A 345 35.53 16.58 -1.69
C ASN A 345 36.49 17.35 -0.80
N GLU A 346 36.12 17.51 0.47
CA GLU A 346 36.92 16.95 1.57
C GLU A 346 36.10 16.89 2.87
N ILE A 347 35.92 15.67 3.35
CA ILE A 347 35.50 15.34 4.70
C ILE A 347 36.68 15.67 5.62
N LYS A 348 36.46 16.49 6.64
CA LYS A 348 37.32 16.52 7.82
C LYS A 348 36.47 16.26 9.06
N GLU A 349 36.64 15.04 9.57
CA GLU A 349 36.43 14.71 10.97
C GLU A 349 37.35 15.58 11.82
N ASP A 350 36.83 16.15 12.90
CA ASP A 350 37.67 16.52 14.04
C ASP A 350 36.99 16.03 15.33
N GLN A 351 37.67 15.08 15.96
CA GLN A 351 37.53 14.71 17.35
C GLN A 351 38.09 15.83 18.23
N SER A 352 37.43 16.16 19.33
CA SER A 352 38.13 16.70 20.50
C SER A 352 37.44 16.32 21.81
N ASN A 353 38.08 15.37 22.48
CA ASN A 353 38.06 15.09 23.92
C ASN A 353 38.46 16.33 24.74
N SER A 354 37.86 16.55 25.92
CA SER A 354 38.60 16.68 27.20
C SER A 354 37.72 17.07 28.42
N ASN A 355 37.76 16.22 29.46
CA ASN A 355 37.88 16.47 30.91
C ASN A 355 37.02 17.57 31.59
N SER A 356 36.08 17.21 32.47
CA SER A 356 36.21 16.87 33.91
C SER A 356 36.14 18.06 34.86
N ASN A 357 35.13 18.08 35.75
CA ASN A 357 35.37 18.16 37.19
C ASN A 357 34.10 17.85 38.00
N ASN A 358 34.30 17.04 39.04
CA ASN A 358 33.36 16.66 40.09
C ASN A 358 33.06 17.82 41.04
N SER A 359 31.84 17.83 41.57
CA SER A 359 31.58 18.13 42.99
C SER A 359 30.26 17.48 43.40
N GLU A 360 30.36 16.52 44.32
CA GLU A 360 29.26 15.99 45.15
C GLU A 360 28.81 17.09 46.15
N ASP A 361 27.51 17.21 46.44
CA ASP A 361 26.93 16.85 47.74
C ASP A 361 25.39 17.06 47.78
N ASN A 362 24.78 16.50 48.82
CA ASN A 362 23.42 15.97 48.99
C ASN A 362 22.23 16.95 49.15
N ASN A 363 21.03 16.37 48.88
CA ASN A 363 19.68 16.53 49.47
C ASN A 363 19.16 17.90 49.92
N GLU A 364 17.98 18.28 49.44
CA GLU A 364 16.74 18.40 50.24
C GLU A 364 15.52 18.68 49.34
N GLU A 365 14.39 18.06 49.71
CA GLU A 365 13.07 18.26 49.13
C GLU A 365 12.57 19.68 49.43
N GLU A 366 11.98 20.36 48.44
CA GLU A 366 10.88 21.28 48.73
C GLU A 366 10.04 21.52 47.47
N ASP A 367 8.76 21.18 47.61
CA ASP A 367 7.67 21.45 46.69
C ASP A 367 7.62 22.93 46.30
N ASN A 368 7.49 23.21 45.00
CA ASN A 368 6.76 24.39 44.53
C ASN A 368 6.11 24.09 43.18
N GLU A 369 4.78 23.95 43.24
CA GLU A 369 3.87 23.87 42.11
C GLU A 369 3.80 25.20 41.32
N MET A 370 3.38 25.06 40.06
CA MET A 370 2.80 26.08 39.16
C MET A 370 3.75 27.08 38.47
N ASN A 371 4.04 26.80 37.20
CA ASN A 371 3.42 27.50 36.07
C ASN A 371 3.79 26.80 34.75
N GLU A 372 3.02 25.79 34.38
CA GLU A 372 3.01 25.21 33.01
C GLU A 372 1.74 25.67 32.29
N GLU A 373 1.76 26.86 31.71
CA GLU A 373 0.79 27.23 30.67
C GLU A 373 1.54 28.03 29.60
N ASP A 374 1.96 27.33 28.52
CA ASP A 374 1.98 27.82 27.12
C ASP A 374 2.92 27.08 26.14
N ASP A 375 3.41 25.86 26.42
CA ASP A 375 4.33 25.16 25.49
C ASP A 375 3.82 23.83 24.86
N VAL A 376 2.55 23.48 25.07
CA VAL A 376 2.03 22.16 24.62
C VAL A 376 1.83 22.09 23.09
N SER A 377 1.67 23.23 22.40
CA SER A 377 1.41 23.23 20.95
C SER A 377 2.69 23.16 20.09
N ASN A 378 3.82 23.70 20.57
CA ASN A 378 5.09 23.71 19.86
C ASN A 378 5.85 22.38 19.99
N VAL A 379 5.82 21.75 21.17
CA VAL A 379 6.46 20.44 21.41
C VAL A 379 5.81 19.36 20.55
N GLU A 380 4.48 19.36 20.40
CA GLU A 380 3.78 18.33 19.63
C GLU A 380 3.95 18.49 18.09
N LEU A 381 4.22 19.71 17.62
CA LEU A 381 4.61 20.00 16.24
C LEU A 381 6.08 19.66 15.98
N ASN A 382 6.96 19.87 16.95
CA ASN A 382 8.37 19.53 16.86
C ASN A 382 8.59 18.02 16.78
N ASP A 383 7.83 17.25 17.56
CA ASP A 383 7.87 15.78 17.52
C ASP A 383 7.43 15.22 16.16
N ARG A 384 6.36 15.76 15.57
CA ARG A 384 5.87 15.30 14.25
C ARG A 384 6.83 15.63 13.11
N LEU A 385 7.66 16.65 13.27
CA LEU A 385 8.64 17.08 12.27
C LEU A 385 9.96 16.34 12.48
N SER A 386 10.41 16.18 13.73
CA SER A 386 11.56 15.35 14.12
C SER A 386 11.37 13.88 13.74
N GLU A 387 10.14 13.35 13.88
CA GLU A 387 9.78 12.00 13.47
C GLU A 387 9.72 11.84 11.93
N ARG A 388 9.41 12.91 11.19
CA ARG A 388 9.60 12.94 9.73
C ARG A 388 11.09 12.95 9.37
N ILE A 389 11.91 13.66 10.14
CA ILE A 389 13.35 13.81 9.93
C ILE A 389 14.11 12.48 10.15
N SER A 390 13.79 11.71 11.19
CA SER A 390 14.49 10.43 11.43
C SER A 390 14.22 9.40 10.32
N SER A 391 13.02 9.41 9.73
CA SER A 391 12.68 8.54 8.60
C SER A 391 13.45 8.88 7.31
N PHE A 392 13.94 10.11 7.15
CA PHE A 392 14.76 10.49 5.99
C PHE A 392 16.24 10.14 6.17
N ASN A 393 16.80 10.22 7.39
CA ASN A 393 18.17 9.79 7.65
C ASN A 393 18.38 8.27 7.46
N GLU A 394 17.32 7.47 7.59
CA GLU A 394 17.37 6.04 7.20
C GLU A 394 17.31 5.82 5.68
N ILE A 395 16.70 6.73 4.91
CA ILE A 395 16.58 6.60 3.45
C ILE A 395 17.92 6.87 2.76
N ASP A 396 18.72 7.83 3.24
CA ASP A 396 20.08 8.05 2.72
C ASP A 396 21.03 6.88 3.02
N ASN A 397 20.83 6.17 4.12
CA ASN A 397 21.58 4.94 4.45
C ASN A 397 21.15 3.72 3.61
N ILE A 398 19.96 3.75 2.99
CA ILE A 398 19.47 2.69 2.09
C ILE A 398 19.89 2.96 0.63
N ASN A 399 20.06 4.22 0.22
CA ASN A 399 20.55 4.55 -1.13
C ASN A 399 22.07 4.32 -1.31
N ASN A 400 22.82 4.21 -0.20
CA ASN A 400 24.27 3.95 -0.20
C ASN A 400 24.64 2.47 0.08
N ARG A 401 23.70 1.54 -0.07
CA ARG A 401 23.91 0.06 -0.07
C ARG A 401 23.16 -0.57 -1.22
#